data_AF-A0A3C0G5W9-F1
#
_entry.id   AF-A0A3C0G5W9-F1
#
_cell.length_a   1.000
_cell.length_b   1.000
_cell.length_c   1.000
_cell.angle_alpha   90.00
_cell.angle_beta   90.00
_cell.angle_gamma   90.00
#
_symmetry.space_group_name_H-M   'P 1'
#
loop_
_entity.id
_entity.type
_entity.pdbx_description
1 polymer ?
#
loop_
_entity_poly.entity_id
_entity_poly.type
_entity_poly.pdbx_seq_one_letter_code
_entity_poly.pdbx_strand_id
1 'polypeptide(L)'
;RFPLAIIVKPAPGGFYGLNLHYLPNVLRAKFLDALLEITNNNKYDESTRFGVTLKLLQSSSKMRFFKPCYKHYLTRHVKSRLARVMAPEWEIATFLPTAQFEKANKGTVYADSRKAI
;
A
#
# COMPACT_ATOMS: atom_id res chain seq x y z
N ARG A 1 15.22 5.14 2.11
CA ARG A 1 13.81 4.83 2.44
C ARG A 1 13.21 4.14 1.24
N PHE A 2 12.87 2.87 1.35
CA PHE A 2 12.22 2.09 0.28
C PHE A 2 10.75 1.90 0.64
N PRO A 3 9.88 2.91 0.42
CA PRO A 3 8.45 2.68 0.58
C PRO A 3 7.98 1.79 -0.58
N LEU A 4 7.63 0.55 -0.28
CA LEU A 4 6.76 -0.21 -1.16
C LEU A 4 5.37 0.44 -1.11
N ALA A 5 4.91 0.92 -2.26
CA ALA A 5 3.61 1.56 -2.36
C ALA A 5 2.90 1.19 -3.64
N ILE A 6 1.60 0.90 -3.53
CA ILE A 6 0.70 0.78 -4.68
C ILE A 6 0.28 2.21 -5.03
N ILE A 7 0.68 2.70 -6.20
CA ILE A 7 0.35 4.05 -6.65
C ILE A 7 -1.14 4.10 -7.02
N VAL A 8 -1.88 5.02 -6.41
CA VAL A 8 -3.32 5.18 -6.62
C VAL A 8 -3.60 6.23 -7.69
N LYS A 9 -3.05 7.44 -7.53
CA LYS A 9 -3.23 8.54 -8.47
C LYS A 9 -2.16 9.64 -8.30
N PRO A 10 -1.94 10.48 -9.34
CA PRO A 10 -1.16 11.71 -9.20
C PRO A 10 -1.74 12.66 -8.15
N ALA A 11 -0.89 13.46 -7.53
CA ALA A 11 -1.24 14.47 -6.54
C ALA A 11 -0.35 15.72 -6.72
N PRO A 12 -0.77 16.91 -6.25
CA PRO A 12 0.08 18.10 -6.32
C PRO A 12 1.45 17.88 -5.67
N GLY A 13 2.51 17.96 -6.48
CA GLY A 13 3.88 17.74 -6.02
C GLY A 13 4.28 16.28 -5.80
N GLY A 14 3.45 15.31 -6.21
CA GLY A 14 3.79 13.89 -6.19
C GLY A 14 2.62 12.95 -6.47
N PHE A 15 2.37 11.99 -5.59
CA PHE A 15 1.33 10.98 -5.79
C PHE A 15 0.74 10.48 -4.49
N TYR A 16 -0.50 10.02 -4.56
CA TYR A 16 -1.10 9.24 -3.49
C TYR A 16 -0.79 7.77 -3.70
N GLY A 17 -0.41 7.09 -2.61
CA GLY A 17 -0.09 5.67 -2.64
C GLY A 17 -0.55 4.95 -1.39
N LEU A 18 -0.71 3.64 -1.52
CA LEU A 18 -1.01 2.71 -0.45
C LEU A 18 0.25 1.98 -0.01
N ASN A 19 0.64 2.17 1.24
CA ASN A 19 1.75 1.46 1.83
C ASN A 19 1.24 0.54 2.95
N LEU A 20 1.22 -0.75 2.64
CA LEU A 20 0.69 -1.79 3.52
C LEU A 20 1.57 -1.98 4.75
N HIS A 21 2.81 -1.47 4.77
CA HIS A 21 3.70 -1.63 5.92
C HIS A 21 3.25 -0.89 7.17
N TYR A 22 2.26 -0.01 7.10
CA TYR A 22 1.63 0.58 8.28
C TYR A 22 0.81 -0.46 9.08
N LEU A 23 0.48 -1.60 8.48
CA LEU A 23 -0.23 -2.70 9.12
C LEU A 23 0.73 -3.80 9.63
N PRO A 24 0.35 -4.54 10.69
CA PRO A 24 0.94 -5.85 11.01
C PRO A 24 0.68 -6.88 9.91
N ASN A 25 1.53 -7.91 9.82
CA ASN A 25 1.51 -8.93 8.76
C ASN A 25 0.12 -9.54 8.52
N VAL A 26 -0.62 -9.91 9.56
CA VAL A 26 -1.97 -10.50 9.42
C VAL A 26 -2.95 -9.54 8.74
N LEU A 27 -2.87 -8.24 9.07
CA LEU A 27 -3.74 -7.23 8.47
C LEU A 27 -3.27 -6.85 7.06
N ARG A 28 -1.96 -6.98 6.76
CA ARG A 28 -1.44 -6.85 5.40
C ARG A 28 -2.00 -7.92 4.49
N ALA A 29 -1.95 -9.18 4.90
CA ALA A 29 -2.50 -10.31 4.14
C ALA A 29 -3.96 -10.03 3.77
N LYS A 30 -4.80 -9.79 4.78
CA LYS A 30 -6.23 -9.48 4.60
C LYS A 30 -6.48 -8.28 3.68
N PHE A 31 -5.63 -7.25 3.74
CA PHE A 31 -5.80 -6.09 2.89
C PHE A 31 -5.31 -6.36 1.46
N LEU A 32 -4.22 -7.11 1.29
CA LEU A 32 -3.74 -7.53 -0.02
C LEU A 32 -4.77 -8.44 -0.70
N ASP A 33 -5.30 -9.45 -0.01
CA ASP A 33 -6.37 -10.32 -0.54
C ASP A 33 -7.55 -9.49 -1.05
N ALA A 34 -7.99 -8.52 -0.25
CA ALA A 34 -9.07 -7.61 -0.61
C ALA A 34 -8.74 -6.71 -1.81
N LEU A 35 -7.46 -6.36 -2.02
CA LEU A 35 -6.98 -5.60 -3.18
C LEU A 35 -6.86 -6.49 -4.42
N LEU A 36 -6.57 -7.78 -4.25
CA LEU A 36 -6.48 -8.74 -5.34
C LEU A 36 -7.86 -9.06 -5.93
N GLU A 37 -8.91 -9.03 -5.13
CA GLU A 37 -10.30 -9.14 -5.62
C GLU A 37 -10.72 -8.01 -6.58
N ILE A 38 -9.97 -6.91 -6.62
CA ILE A 38 -10.28 -5.73 -7.45
C ILE A 38 -9.24 -5.49 -8.55
N THR A 39 -8.47 -6.51 -8.93
CA THR A 39 -7.59 -6.44 -10.09
C THR A 39 -8.41 -6.47 -11.39
N ASN A 40 -7.83 -5.95 -12.46
CA ASN A 40 -8.42 -6.00 -13.80
C ASN A 40 -8.52 -7.43 -14.38
N ASN A 41 -7.78 -8.39 -13.81
CA ASN A 41 -7.80 -9.79 -14.19
C ASN A 41 -7.24 -10.68 -13.08
N ASN A 42 -7.50 -11.99 -13.18
CA ASN A 42 -7.03 -13.01 -12.23
C ASN A 42 -5.79 -13.77 -12.75
N LYS A 43 -5.07 -13.20 -13.73
CA LYS A 43 -3.93 -13.88 -14.40
C LYS A 43 -2.60 -13.69 -13.69
N TYR A 44 -2.50 -12.68 -12.81
CA TYR A 44 -1.29 -12.35 -12.04
C TYR A 44 -0.03 -12.22 -12.93
N ASP A 45 -0.17 -11.56 -14.07
CA ASP A 45 0.88 -11.39 -15.08
C ASP A 45 1.26 -9.90 -15.25
N GLU A 46 2.10 -9.60 -16.25
CA GLU A 46 2.54 -8.23 -16.52
C GLU A 46 1.41 -7.27 -16.93
N SER A 47 0.23 -7.78 -17.28
CA SER A 47 -0.97 -7.00 -17.61
C SER A 47 -1.85 -6.74 -16.39
N THR A 48 -1.64 -7.45 -15.28
CA THR A 48 -2.43 -7.29 -14.05
C THR A 48 -2.17 -5.92 -13.43
N ARG A 49 -3.24 -5.18 -13.17
CA ARG A 49 -3.26 -3.86 -12.54
C ARG A 49 -4.34 -3.86 -11.47
N PHE A 50 -4.06 -3.15 -10.38
CA PHE A 50 -5.07 -2.85 -9.38
C PHE A 50 -6.10 -1.88 -9.94
N GLY A 51 -7.39 -2.24 -9.93
CA GLY A 51 -8.52 -1.38 -10.28
C GLY A 51 -8.88 -0.37 -9.18
N VAL A 52 -7.87 0.21 -8.55
CA VAL A 52 -8.03 0.99 -7.33
C VAL A 52 -8.50 2.40 -7.66
N THR A 53 -9.83 2.59 -7.70
CA THR A 53 -10.42 3.93 -7.69
C THR A 53 -10.72 4.37 -6.25
N LEU A 54 -10.62 5.66 -5.96
CA LEU A 54 -10.99 6.19 -4.63
C LEU A 54 -12.42 5.83 -4.25
N LYS A 55 -13.35 5.82 -5.22
CA LYS A 55 -14.74 5.44 -5.00
C LYS A 55 -14.88 3.99 -4.55
N LEU A 56 -14.12 3.08 -5.16
CA LEU A 56 -14.08 1.65 -4.80
C LEU A 56 -13.49 1.42 -3.40
N LEU A 57 -12.48 2.21 -3.03
CA LEU A 57 -11.88 2.19 -1.69
C LEU A 57 -12.79 2.83 -0.63
N GLN A 58 -13.61 3.81 -1.01
CA GLN A 58 -14.56 4.52 -0.15
C GLN A 58 -15.84 3.71 0.12
N SER A 59 -16.19 2.73 -0.71
CA SER A 59 -17.50 2.07 -0.66
C SER A 59 -17.55 0.74 0.12
N SER A 60 -16.50 0.33 0.84
CA SER A 60 -16.48 -1.00 1.49
C SER A 60 -15.93 -0.99 2.93
N SER A 61 -16.32 -1.99 3.73
CA SER A 61 -15.74 -2.31 5.05
C SER A 61 -14.22 -2.57 5.01
N LYS A 62 -13.66 -2.75 3.81
CA LYS A 62 -12.23 -2.87 3.51
C LYS A 62 -11.49 -1.53 3.69
N MET A 63 -12.21 -0.40 3.78
CA MET A 63 -11.68 0.96 4.01
C MET A 63 -10.98 1.12 5.37
N ARG A 64 -11.31 0.29 6.37
CA ARG A 64 -10.65 0.39 7.69
C ARG A 64 -9.13 0.24 7.57
N PHE A 65 -8.66 -0.69 6.74
CA PHE A 65 -7.23 -0.90 6.48
C PHE A 65 -6.62 0.14 5.54
N PHE A 66 -7.45 0.79 4.71
CA PHE A 66 -7.03 1.84 3.79
C PHE A 66 -6.54 3.08 4.53
N LYS A 67 -7.27 3.53 5.55
CA LYS A 67 -7.01 4.79 6.28
C LYS A 67 -5.56 4.92 6.80
N PRO A 68 -4.98 3.94 7.51
CA PRO A 68 -3.60 4.04 7.95
C PRO A 68 -2.57 3.90 6.81
N CYS A 69 -2.92 3.24 5.69
CA CYS A 69 -2.01 2.94 4.59
C CYS A 69 -1.93 4.03 3.52
N TYR A 70 -2.97 4.86 3.39
CA TYR A 70 -3.04 5.91 2.37
C TYR A 70 -2.16 7.11 2.75
N LYS A 71 -1.16 7.41 1.92
CA LYS A 71 -0.20 8.50 2.14
C LYS A 71 -0.02 9.34 0.89
N HIS A 72 0.29 10.62 1.10
CA HIS A 72 0.76 11.52 0.06
C HIS A 72 2.29 11.49 0.03
N TYR A 73 2.85 11.05 -1.09
CA TYR A 73 4.29 11.02 -1.33
C TYR A 73 4.65 12.19 -2.23
N LEU A 74 5.52 13.07 -1.74
CA LEU A 74 6.01 14.22 -2.50
C LEU A 74 7.26 13.82 -3.27
N THR A 75 7.28 14.03 -4.59
CA THR A 75 8.38 13.62 -5.48
C THR A 75 9.71 14.20 -5.03
N ARG A 76 9.73 15.44 -4.50
CA ARG A 76 10.94 16.08 -3.94
C ARG A 76 11.60 15.31 -2.78
N HIS A 77 10.87 14.41 -2.13
CA HIS A 77 11.39 13.58 -1.04
C HIS A 77 11.71 12.14 -1.49
N VAL A 78 11.43 11.79 -2.74
CA VAL A 78 11.80 10.51 -3.35
C VAL A 78 13.22 10.64 -3.91
N LYS A 79 14.20 10.13 -3.16
CA LYS A 79 15.62 10.22 -3.53
C LYS A 79 16.12 9.05 -4.40
N SER A 80 15.37 7.96 -4.48
CA SER A 80 15.77 6.73 -5.18
C SER A 80 15.06 6.55 -6.51
N ARG A 81 15.65 5.75 -7.42
CA ARG A 81 14.94 5.25 -8.61
C ARG A 81 13.77 4.37 -8.17
N LEU A 82 12.64 4.54 -8.84
CA LEU A 82 11.47 3.69 -8.64
C LEU A 82 11.63 2.43 -9.49
N ALA A 83 11.41 1.27 -8.89
CA ALA A 83 11.34 0.00 -9.59
C ALA A 83 9.90 -0.52 -9.51
N ARG A 84 9.43 -1.13 -10.59
CA ARG A 84 8.14 -1.79 -10.63
C ARG A 84 8.29 -3.19 -10.03
N VAL A 85 7.40 -3.54 -9.11
CA VAL A 85 7.24 -4.93 -8.65
C VAL A 85 6.24 -5.62 -9.56
N MET A 86 6.66 -6.76 -10.11
CA MET A 86 5.84 -7.59 -10.99
C MET A 86 4.73 -8.28 -10.17
N ALA A 87 3.62 -8.65 -10.83
CA ALA A 87 2.42 -9.12 -10.15
C ALA A 87 2.61 -10.41 -9.33
N PRO A 88 3.35 -11.42 -9.82
CA PRO A 88 3.68 -12.62 -9.02
C PRO A 88 4.39 -12.33 -7.70
N GLU A 89 5.13 -11.23 -7.63
CA GLU A 89 5.98 -10.86 -6.51
C GLU A 89 5.26 -9.98 -5.48
N TRP A 90 4.01 -9.59 -5.71
CA TRP A 90 3.27 -8.69 -4.81
C TRP A 90 3.12 -9.24 -3.40
N GLU A 91 2.87 -10.55 -3.26
CA GLU A 91 2.75 -11.21 -1.96
C GLU A 91 4.07 -11.14 -1.19
N ILE A 92 5.15 -11.63 -1.80
CA ILE A 92 6.50 -11.61 -1.21
C ILE A 92 6.89 -10.17 -0.86
N ALA A 93 6.70 -9.23 -1.78
CA ALA A 93 7.06 -7.83 -1.59
C ALA A 93 6.34 -7.21 -0.39
N THR A 94 5.05 -7.51 -0.20
CA THR A 94 4.23 -7.00 0.92
C THR A 94 4.74 -7.43 2.30
N PHE A 95 5.45 -8.56 2.36
CA PHE A 95 6.04 -9.08 3.60
C PHE A 95 7.53 -8.77 3.76
N LEU A 96 8.20 -8.19 2.75
CA LEU A 96 9.59 -7.77 2.89
C LEU A 96 9.73 -6.74 4.03
N PRO A 97 10.74 -6.86 4.90
CA PRO A 97 10.91 -5.98 6.05
C PRO A 97 11.51 -4.61 5.71
N THR A 98 11.09 -4.00 4.59
CA THR A 98 11.66 -2.73 4.06
C THR A 98 11.15 -1.46 4.77
N ALA A 99 10.17 -1.62 5.67
CA ALA A 99 9.58 -0.52 6.41
C ALA A 99 10.59 0.17 7.35
N GLN A 100 10.82 1.46 7.10
CA GLN A 100 11.67 2.34 7.91
C GLN A 100 10.88 3.58 8.34
N PHE A 101 10.46 3.60 9.61
CA PHE A 101 9.74 4.70 10.23
C PHE A 101 10.74 5.58 11.02
N GLU A 102 10.75 6.90 10.80
CA GLU A 102 11.69 7.81 11.48
C GLU A 102 11.16 8.31 12.84
N LYS A 103 9.86 8.57 12.93
CA LYS A 103 9.27 9.23 14.11
C LYS A 103 8.83 8.26 15.20
N ALA A 104 8.75 6.97 14.90
CA ALA A 104 8.23 5.95 15.81
C ALA A 104 8.74 4.57 15.40
N ASN A 105 8.82 3.64 16.35
CA ASN A 105 9.12 2.24 16.05
C ASN A 105 7.90 1.52 15.41
N LYS A 106 8.14 0.34 14.84
CA LYS A 106 7.10 -0.46 14.17
C LYS A 106 5.92 -0.78 15.10
N GLY A 107 6.17 -1.10 16.37
CA GLY A 107 5.14 -1.44 17.35
C GLY A 107 4.16 -0.30 17.59
N THR A 108 4.68 0.92 17.80
CA THR A 108 3.88 2.15 17.94
C THR A 108 3.05 2.42 16.69
N VAL A 109 3.68 2.38 15.51
CA VAL A 109 2.97 2.61 14.23
C VAL A 109 1.83 1.61 14.03
N TYR A 110 2.04 0.35 14.38
CA TYR A 110 1.03 -0.69 14.27
C TYR A 110 -0.10 -0.51 15.28
N ALA A 111 0.22 -0.10 16.52
CA ALA A 111 -0.79 0.20 17.53
C ALA A 111 -1.69 1.36 17.07
N ASP A 112 -1.09 2.44 16.57
CA ASP A 112 -1.84 3.60 16.09
C ASP A 112 -2.65 3.29 14.84
N SER A 113 -2.10 2.47 13.93
CA SER A 113 -2.82 2.02 12.75
C SER A 113 -4.04 1.17 13.12
N ARG A 114 -3.95 0.34 14.16
CA ARG A 114 -5.10 -0.44 14.68
C ARG A 114 -6.16 0.44 15.34
N LYS A 115 -5.80 1.53 15.99
CA LYS A 115 -6.77 2.50 16.55
C LYS A 115 -7.55 3.24 15.45
N ALA A 116 -7.01 3.31 14.24
CA ALA A 116 -7.63 3.98 13.11
C ALA A 116 -8.56 3.09 12.27
N ILE A 117 -8.58 1.77 12.58
CA ILE A 117 -9.37 0.72 11.93
C ILE A 117 -10.67 0.51 12.69
#